data_AF-A0AAN7KKN6-F1
#
_entry.id   AF-A0AAN7KKN6-F1
#
_cell.length_a   1.000
_cell.length_b   1.000
_cell.length_c   1.000
_cell.angle_alpha   90.00
_cell.angle_beta   90.00
_cell.angle_gamma   90.00
#
_symmetry.space_group_name_H-M   'P 1'
#
loop_
_entity.id
_entity.type
_entity.pdbx_description
1 polymer ?
#
loop_
_entity_poly.entity_id
_entity_poly.type
_entity_poly.pdbx_seq_one_letter_code
_entity_poly.pdbx_strand_id
1 'polypeptide(L)'
;MVSRTFVAPLERLKLEYIVRGEQRNLFELIKTIVVTQGPKGFWKGNFVNILRTAPFKAINFYSYDTYRNQLLKWSGNEETTNFERFIAGAAAGITATLLCLPMDTIRTKMVAPGGEALGGVIGAFRHMIRTEGFFSLYKGLVPSIVAMAPSGAIFYGVYDILKSAYLHTPEGRKRLEHMKQEGQQLNPMEKLELGPMRTLLYGAIAGACAEAATYPFEVVRRQLQMQVPTTRLGSLATCMKIVKRGGVPALYAGLIPSLLQVLPSAAISYFVYEFMKIVLKVESR
;
A
#
# COMPACT_ATOMS: atom_id res chain seq x y z
N MET A 1 3.56 -10.96 -6.47
CA MET A 1 2.34 -10.99 -7.33
C MET A 1 1.36 -12.09 -6.91
N VAL A 2 1.85 -13.27 -6.52
CA VAL A 2 1.03 -14.39 -6.04
C VAL A 2 0.17 -14.01 -4.83
N SER A 3 0.77 -13.47 -3.75
CA SER A 3 0.03 -13.03 -2.55
C SER A 3 -1.13 -12.07 -2.87
N ARG A 4 -0.90 -11.06 -3.73
CA ARG A 4 -1.94 -10.11 -4.19
C ARG A 4 -3.13 -10.78 -4.87
N THR A 5 -2.92 -11.91 -5.56
CA THR A 5 -4.01 -12.64 -6.23
C THR A 5 -4.89 -13.39 -5.24
N PHE A 6 -4.30 -13.95 -4.18
CA PHE A 6 -5.06 -14.57 -3.09
C PHE A 6 -5.81 -13.54 -2.25
N VAL A 7 -5.24 -12.34 -2.13
CA VAL A 7 -5.81 -11.25 -1.33
C VAL A 7 -6.80 -10.37 -2.13
N ALA A 8 -6.86 -10.53 -3.45
CA ALA A 8 -7.73 -9.76 -4.34
C ALA A 8 -9.21 -9.72 -3.91
N PRO A 9 -9.84 -10.80 -3.41
CA PRO A 9 -11.20 -10.75 -2.88
C PRO A 9 -11.37 -9.75 -1.74
N LEU A 10 -10.43 -9.71 -0.78
CA LEU A 10 -10.45 -8.79 0.35
C LEU A 10 -10.16 -7.36 -0.09
N GLU A 11 -9.22 -7.15 -1.02
CA GLU A 11 -8.98 -5.83 -1.61
C GLU A 11 -10.25 -5.29 -2.29
N ARG A 12 -10.98 -6.15 -3.01
CA ARG A 12 -12.25 -5.76 -3.66
C ARG A 12 -13.31 -5.39 -2.62
N LEU A 13 -13.46 -6.20 -1.58
CA LEU A 13 -14.40 -5.92 -0.49
C LEU A 13 -14.09 -4.59 0.20
N LYS A 14 -12.81 -4.34 0.51
CA LYS A 14 -12.33 -3.04 1.04
C LYS A 14 -12.74 -1.89 0.12
N LEU A 15 -12.43 -2.00 -1.17
CA LEU A 15 -12.75 -0.94 -2.14
C LEU A 15 -14.26 -0.69 -2.22
N GLU A 16 -15.09 -1.73 -2.41
CA GLU A 16 -16.55 -1.55 -2.48
C GLU A 16 -17.16 -0.99 -1.19
N TYR A 17 -16.62 -1.36 -0.04
CA TYR A 17 -17.08 -0.84 1.25
C TYR A 17 -16.74 0.65 1.41
N ILE A 18 -15.51 1.06 1.07
CA ILE A 18 -15.10 2.48 1.01
C ILE A 18 -15.98 3.24 0.01
N VAL A 19 -16.28 2.63 -1.14
CA VAL A 19 -17.04 3.25 -2.23
C VAL A 19 -18.49 3.51 -1.82
N ARG A 20 -19.16 2.50 -1.29
CA ARG A 20 -20.60 2.53 -0.99
C ARG A 20 -20.92 3.27 0.30
N GLY A 21 -19.93 3.48 1.18
CA GLY A 21 -20.05 4.22 2.43
C GLY A 21 -21.01 3.56 3.40
N GLU A 22 -20.49 2.70 4.29
CA GLU A 22 -21.09 2.22 5.56
C GLU A 22 -22.57 1.75 5.57
N GLN A 23 -23.21 1.53 4.44
CA GLN A 23 -24.67 1.28 4.38
C GLN A 23 -25.06 -0.21 4.43
N ARG A 24 -24.11 -1.17 4.39
CA ARG A 24 -24.42 -2.61 4.40
C ARG A 24 -23.40 -3.43 5.19
N ASN A 25 -23.89 -4.46 5.89
CA ASN A 25 -23.06 -5.45 6.56
C ASN A 25 -22.11 -6.13 5.55
N LEU A 26 -20.87 -6.42 5.96
CA LEU A 26 -19.86 -7.11 5.11
C LEU A 26 -20.41 -8.40 4.50
N PHE A 27 -21.19 -9.17 5.27
CA PHE A 27 -21.84 -10.39 4.81
C PHE A 27 -22.87 -10.17 3.68
N GLU A 28 -23.63 -9.08 3.75
CA GLU A 28 -24.58 -8.73 2.69
C GLU A 28 -23.87 -8.30 1.41
N LEU A 29 -22.73 -7.62 1.53
CA LEU A 29 -21.89 -7.26 0.39
C LEU A 29 -21.33 -8.51 -0.30
N ILE A 30 -20.80 -9.46 0.48
CA ILE A 30 -20.30 -10.75 -0.03
C ILE A 30 -21.43 -11.48 -0.76
N LYS A 31 -22.61 -11.60 -0.14
CA LYS A 31 -23.78 -12.25 -0.74
C LYS A 31 -24.21 -11.56 -2.04
N THR A 32 -24.23 -10.23 -2.05
CA THR A 32 -24.57 -9.43 -3.23
C THR A 32 -23.60 -9.70 -4.38
N ILE A 33 -22.29 -9.72 -4.11
CA ILE A 33 -21.26 -9.97 -5.14
C ILE A 33 -21.40 -11.37 -5.74
N VAL A 34 -21.59 -12.39 -4.88
CA VAL A 34 -21.79 -13.78 -5.33
C VAL A 34 -23.01 -13.90 -6.22
N VAL A 35 -24.14 -13.31 -5.83
CA VAL A 35 -25.41 -13.42 -6.57
C VAL A 35 -25.38 -12.61 -7.87
N THR A 36 -24.78 -11.42 -7.87
CA THR A 36 -24.80 -10.52 -9.04
C THR A 36 -23.71 -10.79 -10.06
N GLN A 37 -22.51 -11.20 -9.63
CA GLN A 37 -21.33 -11.34 -10.50
C GLN A 37 -20.71 -12.74 -10.47
N GLY A 38 -21.23 -13.65 -9.64
CA GLY A 38 -20.66 -14.96 -9.41
C GLY A 38 -19.36 -14.93 -8.59
N PRO A 39 -18.80 -16.11 -8.26
CA PRO A 39 -17.56 -16.24 -7.47
C PRO A 39 -16.33 -15.60 -8.16
N LYS A 40 -16.29 -15.61 -9.50
CA LYS A 40 -15.21 -14.95 -10.26
C LYS A 40 -15.25 -13.43 -10.14
N GLY A 41 -16.37 -12.85 -9.70
CA GLY A 41 -16.51 -11.44 -9.38
C GLY A 41 -15.41 -10.97 -8.43
N PHE A 42 -15.05 -11.72 -7.39
CA PHE A 42 -14.05 -11.27 -6.41
C PHE A 42 -12.68 -10.89 -6.99
N TRP A 43 -12.30 -11.43 -8.16
CA TRP A 43 -11.04 -11.12 -8.85
C TRP A 43 -11.16 -10.02 -9.91
N LYS A 44 -12.31 -9.38 -10.06
CA LYS A 44 -12.51 -8.29 -11.03
C LYS A 44 -11.57 -7.13 -10.71
N GLY A 45 -10.82 -6.70 -11.71
CA GLY A 45 -9.81 -5.64 -11.55
C GLY A 45 -8.49 -6.10 -10.92
N ASN A 46 -8.34 -7.38 -10.56
CA ASN A 46 -7.06 -7.92 -10.06
C ASN A 46 -5.96 -7.84 -11.13
N PHE A 47 -6.28 -8.07 -12.40
CA PHE A 47 -5.32 -7.90 -13.50
C PHE A 47 -4.74 -6.47 -13.52
N VAL A 48 -5.60 -5.46 -13.40
CA VAL A 48 -5.17 -4.04 -13.32
C VAL A 48 -4.35 -3.77 -12.05
N ASN A 49 -4.67 -4.43 -10.93
CA ASN A 49 -3.88 -4.32 -9.70
C ASN A 49 -2.45 -4.87 -9.86
N ILE A 50 -2.33 -6.04 -10.49
CA ILE A 50 -1.04 -6.69 -10.74
C ILE A 50 -0.24 -5.84 -11.74
N LEU A 51 -0.87 -5.46 -12.86
CA LEU A 51 -0.27 -4.64 -13.90
C LEU A 51 0.24 -3.31 -13.37
N ARG A 52 -0.41 -2.75 -12.35
CA ARG A 52 0.06 -1.52 -11.67
C ARG A 52 1.24 -1.73 -10.75
N THR A 53 1.29 -2.85 -10.04
CA THR A 53 2.23 -3.02 -8.94
C THR A 53 3.67 -3.12 -9.42
N ALA A 54 3.89 -3.77 -10.56
CA ALA A 54 5.22 -3.87 -11.16
C ALA A 54 5.80 -2.50 -11.59
N PRO A 55 5.11 -1.68 -12.42
CA PRO A 55 5.56 -0.35 -12.80
C PRO A 55 5.80 0.56 -11.60
N PHE A 56 4.90 0.55 -10.61
CA PHE A 56 5.08 1.39 -9.41
C PHE A 56 6.39 1.06 -8.69
N LYS A 57 6.68 -0.23 -8.48
CA LYS A 57 7.92 -0.66 -7.83
C LYS A 57 9.14 -0.33 -8.69
N ALA A 58 9.08 -0.61 -9.99
CA ALA A 58 10.17 -0.32 -10.92
C ALA A 58 10.52 1.17 -10.95
N ILE A 59 9.52 2.05 -11.12
CA ILE A 59 9.70 3.51 -11.14
C ILE A 59 10.25 3.99 -9.80
N ASN A 60 9.71 3.50 -8.68
CA ASN A 60 10.17 3.91 -7.36
C ASN A 60 11.64 3.55 -7.11
N PHE A 61 12.05 2.31 -7.44
CA PHE A 61 13.44 1.88 -7.29
C PHE A 61 14.38 2.66 -8.23
N TYR A 62 14.01 2.78 -9.51
CA TYR A 62 14.81 3.55 -10.47
C TYR A 62 14.96 5.01 -10.08
N SER A 63 13.86 5.66 -9.65
CA SER A 63 13.88 7.05 -9.21
C SER A 63 14.71 7.20 -7.92
N TYR A 64 14.61 6.26 -6.99
CA TYR A 64 15.39 6.26 -5.76
C TYR A 64 16.89 6.19 -6.05
N ASP A 65 17.33 5.24 -6.88
CA ASP A 65 18.75 5.12 -7.25
C ASP A 65 19.23 6.38 -7.98
N THR A 66 18.42 6.95 -8.87
CA THR A 66 18.74 8.18 -9.59
C THR A 66 18.91 9.37 -8.64
N TYR A 67 17.93 9.61 -7.75
CA TYR A 67 18.00 10.72 -6.81
C TYR A 67 19.10 10.54 -5.77
N ARG A 68 19.32 9.31 -5.29
CA ARG A 68 20.42 8.98 -4.39
C ARG A 68 21.77 9.29 -5.04
N ASN A 69 21.98 8.85 -6.27
CA ASN A 69 23.25 9.07 -6.99
C ASN A 69 23.47 10.55 -7.31
N GLN A 70 22.40 11.30 -7.61
CA GLN A 70 22.50 12.74 -7.84
C GLN A 70 22.85 13.51 -6.56
N LEU A 71 22.23 13.16 -5.43
CA LEU A 71 22.54 13.77 -4.14
C LEU A 71 23.97 13.44 -3.70
N LEU A 72 24.44 12.20 -3.91
CA LEU A 72 25.81 11.80 -3.61
C LEU A 72 26.83 12.62 -4.41
N LYS A 73 26.57 12.83 -5.71
CA LYS A 73 27.40 13.69 -6.58
C LYS A 73 27.44 15.15 -6.13
N TRP A 74 26.36 15.68 -5.58
CA TRP A 74 26.30 17.06 -5.09
C TRP A 74 26.93 17.24 -3.71
N SER A 75 26.84 16.21 -2.86
CA SER A 75 27.35 16.22 -1.50
C SER A 75 28.87 15.97 -1.46
N GLY A 76 29.43 15.28 -2.45
CA GLY A 76 30.85 14.94 -2.51
C GLY A 76 31.29 13.89 -1.47
N ASN A 77 30.33 13.25 -0.78
CA ASN A 77 30.58 12.23 0.23
C ASN A 77 30.72 10.83 -0.39
N GLU A 78 31.53 9.97 0.24
CA GLU A 78 31.68 8.55 -0.15
C GLU A 78 30.39 7.74 0.11
N GLU A 79 29.61 8.12 1.13
CA GLU A 79 28.31 7.53 1.43
C GLU A 79 27.22 8.58 1.63
N THR A 80 26.00 8.25 1.19
CA THR A 80 24.84 9.12 1.42
C THR A 80 24.46 9.18 2.90
N THR A 81 24.22 10.39 3.41
CA THR A 81 23.72 10.58 4.78
C THR A 81 22.28 10.04 4.93
N ASN A 82 21.87 9.75 6.17
CA ASN A 82 20.49 9.31 6.45
C ASN A 82 19.44 10.31 5.96
N PHE A 83 19.76 11.61 5.99
CA PHE A 83 18.89 12.67 5.50
C PHE A 83 18.77 12.68 3.97
N GLU A 84 19.88 12.48 3.25
CA GLU A 84 19.86 12.36 1.78
C GLU A 84 19.08 11.13 1.32
N ARG A 85 19.24 9.99 2.01
CA ARG A 85 18.45 8.77 1.74
C ARG A 85 16.96 9.02 1.95
N PHE A 86 16.61 9.79 2.97
CA PHE A 86 15.22 10.17 3.25
C PHE A 86 14.65 11.05 2.13
N ILE A 87 15.37 12.09 1.71
CA ILE A 87 14.93 12.96 0.60
C ILE A 87 14.81 12.18 -0.71
N ALA A 88 15.80 11.35 -1.05
CA ALA A 88 15.76 10.49 -2.23
C ALA A 88 14.55 9.56 -2.20
N GLY A 89 14.27 8.95 -1.04
CA GLY A 89 13.10 8.10 -0.82
C GLY A 89 11.78 8.85 -1.01
N ALA A 90 11.65 10.04 -0.41
CA ALA A 90 10.46 10.87 -0.54
C ALA A 90 10.22 11.33 -1.98
N ALA A 91 11.26 11.83 -2.65
CA ALA A 91 11.19 12.27 -4.05
C ALA A 91 10.85 11.11 -5.01
N ALA A 92 11.45 9.94 -4.79
CA ALA A 92 11.14 8.72 -5.54
C ALA A 92 9.68 8.30 -5.36
N GLY A 93 9.19 8.31 -4.12
CA GLY A 93 7.79 7.97 -3.80
C GLY A 93 6.79 8.93 -4.44
N ILE A 94 7.07 10.24 -4.42
CA ILE A 94 6.24 11.26 -5.09
C ILE A 94 6.24 11.03 -6.61
N THR A 95 7.40 10.79 -7.21
CA THR A 95 7.55 10.56 -8.65
C THR A 95 6.81 9.31 -9.11
N ALA A 96 6.96 8.19 -8.38
CA ALA A 96 6.22 6.97 -8.63
C ALA A 96 4.70 7.19 -8.49
N THR A 97 4.29 7.99 -7.50
CA THR A 97 2.88 8.35 -7.33
C THR A 97 2.37 9.17 -8.51
N LEU A 98 3.08 10.20 -8.96
CA LEU A 98 2.67 11.03 -10.10
C LEU A 98 2.50 10.22 -11.39
N LEU A 99 3.41 9.29 -11.66
CA LEU A 99 3.35 8.48 -12.89
C LEU A 99 2.30 7.37 -12.83
N CYS A 100 2.06 6.78 -11.65
CA CYS A 100 1.12 5.65 -11.52
C CYS A 100 -0.29 6.04 -11.05
N LEU A 101 -0.50 7.25 -10.54
CA LEU A 101 -1.81 7.69 -10.04
C LEU A 101 -2.92 7.64 -11.11
N PRO A 102 -2.68 7.97 -12.40
CA PRO A 102 -3.71 7.80 -13.43
C PRO A 102 -4.28 6.38 -13.50
N MET A 103 -3.42 5.37 -13.39
CA MET A 103 -3.83 3.98 -13.41
C MET A 103 -4.58 3.57 -12.13
N ASP A 104 -4.20 4.13 -10.97
CA ASP A 104 -4.96 3.96 -9.72
C ASP A 104 -6.38 4.52 -9.86
N THR A 105 -6.53 5.72 -10.43
CA THR A 105 -7.83 6.37 -10.60
C THR A 105 -8.72 5.62 -11.58
N ILE A 106 -8.18 5.15 -12.71
CA ILE A 106 -8.91 4.32 -13.68
C ILE A 106 -9.38 3.02 -13.03
N ARG A 107 -8.51 2.33 -12.27
CA ARG A 107 -8.88 1.11 -11.53
C ARG A 107 -10.04 1.39 -10.56
N THR A 108 -9.94 2.47 -9.77
CA THR A 108 -11.00 2.84 -8.82
C THR A 108 -12.33 3.10 -9.54
N LYS A 109 -12.32 3.80 -10.67
CA LYS A 109 -13.53 4.05 -11.49
C LYS A 109 -14.11 2.77 -12.11
N MET A 110 -13.28 1.82 -12.53
CA MET A 110 -13.74 0.54 -13.08
C MET A 110 -14.39 -0.38 -12.03
N VAL A 111 -13.88 -0.35 -10.80
CA VAL A 111 -14.42 -1.16 -9.68
C VAL A 111 -15.65 -0.49 -9.06
N ALA A 112 -15.80 0.82 -9.21
CA ALA A 112 -16.97 1.55 -8.75
C ALA A 112 -18.27 1.11 -9.47
N PRO A 113 -19.45 1.24 -8.82
CA PRO A 113 -20.74 0.93 -9.43
C PRO A 113 -20.92 1.64 -10.78
N GLY A 114 -21.35 0.90 -11.81
CA GLY A 114 -21.49 1.41 -13.18
C GLY A 114 -20.19 1.41 -14.01
N GLY A 115 -19.03 1.11 -13.40
CA GLY A 115 -17.74 1.01 -14.10
C GLY A 115 -17.68 -0.13 -15.12
N GLU A 116 -18.59 -1.10 -15.04
CA GLU A 116 -18.67 -2.25 -15.97
C GLU A 116 -19.09 -1.82 -17.38
N ALA A 117 -19.91 -0.77 -17.47
CA ALA A 117 -20.37 -0.21 -18.74
C ALA A 117 -19.26 0.57 -19.47
N LEU A 118 -18.12 0.82 -18.82
CA LEU A 118 -17.01 1.58 -19.39
C LEU A 118 -16.12 0.76 -20.33
N GLY A 119 -16.38 -0.55 -20.53
CA GLY A 119 -15.67 -1.35 -21.54
C GLY A 119 -14.17 -1.58 -21.24
N GLY A 120 -13.79 -1.61 -19.96
CA GLY A 120 -12.41 -1.89 -19.53
C GLY A 120 -11.55 -0.64 -19.33
N VAL A 121 -10.22 -0.82 -19.28
CA VAL A 121 -9.25 0.24 -18.95
C VAL A 121 -9.28 1.38 -19.96
N ILE A 122 -9.27 1.04 -21.26
CA ILE A 122 -9.22 2.01 -22.35
C ILE A 122 -10.52 2.80 -22.43
N GLY A 123 -11.67 2.13 -22.30
CA GLY A 123 -12.95 2.81 -22.33
C GLY A 123 -13.20 3.68 -21.09
N ALA A 124 -12.75 3.25 -19.91
CA ALA A 124 -12.76 4.07 -18.70
C ALA A 124 -11.87 5.31 -18.84
N PHE A 125 -10.64 5.16 -19.36
CA PHE A 125 -9.74 6.29 -19.64
C PHE A 125 -10.36 7.29 -20.63
N ARG A 126 -10.90 6.80 -21.75
CA ARG A 126 -11.54 7.64 -22.77
C ARG A 126 -12.77 8.36 -22.22
N HIS A 127 -13.57 7.67 -21.41
CA HIS A 127 -14.73 8.26 -20.74
C HIS A 127 -14.28 9.38 -19.80
N MET A 128 -13.33 9.13 -18.91
CA MET A 128 -12.84 10.11 -17.95
C MET A 128 -12.27 11.36 -18.62
N ILE A 129 -11.46 11.22 -19.67
CA ILE A 129 -10.91 12.38 -20.38
C ILE A 129 -12.02 13.20 -21.04
N ARG A 130 -13.01 12.54 -21.66
CA ARG A 130 -14.11 13.23 -22.36
C ARG A 130 -15.09 13.91 -21.41
N THR A 131 -15.38 13.33 -20.25
CA THR A 131 -16.40 13.85 -19.31
C THR A 131 -15.81 14.73 -18.22
N GLU A 132 -14.62 14.40 -17.72
CA GLU A 132 -14.02 15.06 -16.55
C GLU A 132 -12.73 15.83 -16.89
N GLY A 133 -12.14 15.61 -18.06
CA GLY A 133 -10.87 16.21 -18.49
C GLY A 133 -9.62 15.46 -17.99
N PHE A 134 -8.44 15.86 -18.46
CA PHE A 134 -7.17 15.16 -18.17
C PHE A 134 -6.79 15.16 -16.68
N PHE A 135 -6.98 16.29 -15.99
CA PHE A 135 -6.66 16.41 -14.56
C PHE A 135 -7.53 15.52 -13.64
N SER A 136 -8.61 14.93 -14.16
CA SER A 136 -9.42 13.97 -13.40
C SER A 136 -8.64 12.72 -12.98
N LEU A 137 -7.62 12.34 -13.75
CA LEU A 137 -6.76 11.19 -13.49
C LEU A 137 -5.91 11.35 -12.21
N TYR A 138 -5.68 12.60 -11.78
CA TYR A 138 -4.87 12.94 -10.62
C TYR A 138 -5.69 13.25 -9.36
N LYS A 139 -7.01 12.99 -9.39
CA LYS A 139 -7.86 13.12 -8.21
C LYS A 139 -7.33 12.24 -7.07
N GLY A 140 -7.17 12.85 -5.89
CA GLY A 140 -6.62 12.17 -4.72
C GLY A 140 -5.10 12.22 -4.59
N LEU A 141 -4.38 12.98 -5.43
CA LEU A 141 -2.93 13.16 -5.30
C LEU A 141 -2.54 13.72 -3.93
N VAL A 142 -3.17 14.83 -3.51
CA VAL A 142 -2.90 15.51 -2.24
C VAL A 142 -3.03 14.58 -1.03
N PRO A 143 -4.17 13.90 -0.78
CA PRO A 143 -4.27 12.98 0.35
C PRO A 143 -3.31 11.79 0.22
N SER A 144 -2.92 11.38 -0.99
CA SER A 144 -1.91 10.33 -1.16
C SER A 144 -0.55 10.78 -0.63
N ILE A 145 -0.07 11.96 -1.03
CA ILE A 145 1.23 12.49 -0.62
C ILE A 145 1.24 12.77 0.89
N VAL A 146 0.18 13.41 1.41
CA VAL A 146 0.07 13.72 2.84
C VAL A 146 0.07 12.46 3.70
N ALA A 147 -0.54 11.36 3.24
CA ALA A 147 -0.56 10.10 3.97
C ALA A 147 0.79 9.38 4.03
N MET A 148 1.72 9.64 3.10
CA MET A 148 2.99 8.90 3.02
C MET A 148 3.88 9.13 4.23
N ALA A 149 3.99 10.38 4.72
CA ALA A 149 4.85 10.70 5.85
C ALA A 149 4.37 10.07 7.18
N PRO A 150 3.09 10.22 7.58
CA PRO A 150 2.58 9.53 8.76
C PRO A 150 2.62 8.00 8.64
N SER A 151 2.34 7.46 7.45
CA SER A 151 2.38 6.02 7.20
C SER A 151 3.79 5.47 7.48
N GLY A 152 4.82 6.11 6.93
CA GLY A 152 6.21 5.72 7.16
C GLY A 152 6.62 5.87 8.63
N ALA A 153 6.31 7.01 9.25
CA ALA A 153 6.67 7.28 10.64
C ALA A 153 6.08 6.26 11.61
N ILE A 154 4.80 5.91 11.45
CA ILE A 154 4.13 4.94 12.31
C ILE A 154 4.63 3.52 12.02
N PHE A 155 4.83 3.17 10.75
CA PHE A 155 5.36 1.86 10.38
C PHE A 155 6.73 1.62 11.03
N TYR A 156 7.70 2.51 10.79
CA TYR A 156 9.05 2.33 11.34
C TYR A 156 9.08 2.50 12.85
N GLY A 157 8.32 3.43 13.42
CA GLY A 157 8.23 3.61 14.87
C GLY A 157 7.69 2.37 15.61
N VAL A 158 6.58 1.79 15.12
CA VAL A 158 6.03 0.55 15.70
C VAL A 158 6.98 -0.62 15.48
N TYR A 159 7.59 -0.72 14.30
CA TYR A 159 8.57 -1.76 14.01
C TYR A 159 9.77 -1.71 14.95
N ASP A 160 10.32 -0.51 15.21
CA ASP A 160 11.45 -0.31 16.10
C ASP A 160 11.10 -0.58 17.57
N ILE A 161 9.89 -0.22 18.03
CA ILE A 161 9.41 -0.55 19.37
C ILE A 161 9.32 -2.07 19.56
N LEU A 162 8.68 -2.78 18.62
CA LEU A 162 8.56 -4.25 18.67
C LEU A 162 9.92 -4.92 18.64
N LYS A 163 10.82 -4.40 17.80
CA LYS A 163 12.19 -4.88 17.69
C LYS A 163 12.99 -4.65 18.98
N SER A 164 12.90 -3.46 19.58
CA SER A 164 13.59 -3.13 20.83
C SER A 164 13.09 -4.00 21.98
N ALA A 165 11.77 -4.19 22.09
CA ALA A 165 11.18 -5.06 23.09
C ALA A 165 11.70 -6.51 22.98
N TYR A 166 11.86 -7.01 21.76
CA TYR A 166 12.44 -8.33 21.53
C TYR A 166 13.92 -8.42 21.94
N LEU A 167 14.73 -7.42 21.61
CA LEU A 167 16.15 -7.39 21.96
C LEU A 167 16.40 -7.40 23.48
N HIS A 168 15.44 -6.92 24.29
CA HIS A 168 15.51 -6.99 25.76
C HIS A 168 15.24 -8.38 26.35
N THR A 169 14.65 -9.30 25.59
CA THR A 169 14.32 -10.68 25.99
C THR A 169 15.60 -11.54 26.04
N PRO A 170 15.72 -12.55 26.94
CA PRO A 170 16.89 -13.43 27.03
C PRO A 170 17.28 -14.13 25.71
N GLU A 171 16.30 -14.46 24.85
CA GLU A 171 16.56 -14.98 23.49
C GLU A 171 17.25 -13.95 22.58
N GLY A 172 16.84 -12.69 22.66
CA GLY A 172 17.41 -11.59 21.87
C GLY A 172 18.84 -11.26 22.29
N ARG A 173 19.13 -11.30 23.60
CA ARG A 173 20.49 -11.10 24.13
C ARG A 173 21.44 -12.22 23.73
N LYS A 174 21.03 -13.49 23.81
CA LYS A 174 21.84 -14.63 23.33
C LYS A 174 22.20 -14.51 21.85
N ARG A 175 21.28 -14.04 21.01
CA ARG A 175 21.54 -13.78 19.59
C ARG A 175 22.49 -12.60 19.39
N LEU A 176 22.34 -11.54 20.16
CA LEU A 176 23.25 -10.38 20.12
C LEU A 176 24.68 -10.74 20.55
N GLU A 177 24.83 -11.65 21.51
CA GLU A 177 26.11 -12.18 21.96
C GLU A 177 26.77 -13.08 20.90
N HIS A 178 26.01 -13.98 20.27
CA HIS A 178 26.47 -14.75 19.10
C HIS A 178 26.92 -13.84 17.94
N MET A 179 26.14 -12.80 17.62
CA MET A 179 26.47 -11.83 16.56
C MET A 179 27.65 -10.90 16.90
N LYS A 180 28.01 -10.76 18.19
CA LYS A 180 29.21 -10.04 18.62
C LYS A 180 30.47 -10.91 18.55
N GLN A 181 30.33 -12.23 18.70
CA GLN A 181 31.44 -13.19 18.62
C GLN A 181 31.83 -13.50 17.17
N GLU A 182 30.86 -13.52 16.24
CA GLU A 182 31.11 -13.54 14.80
C GLU A 182 31.53 -12.13 14.33
N GLY A 183 32.79 -11.78 14.56
CA GLY A 183 33.38 -10.51 14.17
C GLY A 183 33.53 -10.35 12.65
N GLN A 184 32.44 -10.06 11.95
CA GLN A 184 32.47 -9.76 10.51
C GLN A 184 31.76 -8.45 10.20
N GLN A 185 32.33 -7.71 9.25
CA GLN A 185 31.85 -6.47 8.66
C GLN A 185 30.47 -6.65 8.00
N LEU A 186 29.44 -6.91 8.79
CA LEU A 186 28.06 -7.02 8.31
C LEU A 186 27.46 -5.63 8.21
N ASN A 187 26.79 -5.38 7.09
CA ASN A 187 26.10 -4.12 6.83
C ASN A 187 25.11 -3.83 7.98
N PRO A 188 24.83 -2.57 8.33
CA PRO A 188 23.83 -2.21 9.34
C PRO A 188 22.45 -2.85 9.09
N MET A 189 22.15 -3.22 7.83
CA MET A 189 20.96 -3.97 7.42
C MET A 189 20.98 -5.47 7.76
N GLU A 190 22.13 -6.14 7.76
CA GLU A 190 22.22 -7.58 8.06
C GLU A 190 22.19 -7.85 9.57
N LYS A 191 22.71 -6.90 10.38
CA LYS A 191 22.47 -6.86 11.84
C LYS A 191 20.99 -6.74 12.21
N LEU A 192 20.14 -6.39 11.24
CA LEU A 192 18.72 -6.08 11.40
C LEU A 192 17.79 -7.28 11.18
N GLU A 193 18.31 -8.43 10.71
CA GLU A 193 17.47 -9.59 10.41
C GLU A 193 17.11 -10.37 11.67
N LEU A 194 16.01 -9.94 12.31
CA LEU A 194 15.20 -10.87 13.08
C LEU A 194 14.77 -11.95 12.11
N GLY A 195 14.94 -13.23 12.47
CA GLY A 195 14.70 -14.34 11.55
C GLY A 195 13.43 -14.16 10.70
N PRO A 196 13.42 -14.57 9.42
CA PRO A 196 12.46 -14.13 8.40
C PRO A 196 10.99 -14.03 8.86
N MET A 197 10.52 -15.01 9.63
CA MET A 197 9.17 -15.04 10.19
C MET A 197 8.86 -13.89 11.18
N ARG A 198 9.82 -13.50 12.04
CA ARG A 198 9.63 -12.43 13.04
C ARG A 198 9.62 -11.06 12.38
N THR A 199 10.53 -10.81 11.43
CA THR A 199 10.51 -9.60 10.59
C THR A 199 9.17 -9.44 9.88
N LEU A 200 8.60 -10.55 9.39
CA LEU A 200 7.31 -10.56 8.74
C LEU A 200 6.15 -10.27 9.70
N LEU A 201 6.15 -10.84 10.90
CA LEU A 201 5.12 -10.58 11.92
C LEU A 201 5.18 -9.13 12.43
N TYR A 202 6.37 -8.61 12.71
CA TYR A 202 6.53 -7.22 13.16
C TYR A 202 6.19 -6.25 12.04
N GLY A 203 6.58 -6.56 10.80
CA GLY A 203 6.16 -5.80 9.62
C GLY A 203 4.64 -5.83 9.40
N ALA A 204 3.97 -6.95 9.68
CA ALA A 204 2.51 -7.05 9.60
C ALA A 204 1.81 -6.21 10.66
N ILE A 205 2.27 -6.25 11.92
CA ILE A 205 1.72 -5.44 13.01
C ILE A 205 1.96 -3.94 12.76
N ALA A 206 3.20 -3.57 12.43
CA ALA A 206 3.55 -2.20 12.06
C ALA A 206 2.73 -1.69 10.87
N GLY A 207 2.54 -2.54 9.85
CA GLY A 207 1.70 -2.27 8.69
C GLY A 207 0.24 -2.03 9.06
N ALA A 208 -0.32 -2.88 9.93
CA ALA A 208 -1.70 -2.73 10.42
C ALA A 208 -1.90 -1.42 11.20
N CYS A 209 -0.96 -1.06 12.09
CA CYS A 209 -1.02 0.20 12.83
C CYS A 209 -0.89 1.42 11.91
N ALA A 210 0.05 1.38 10.96
CA ALA A 210 0.24 2.45 9.98
C ALA A 210 -0.99 2.62 9.08
N GLU A 211 -1.59 1.50 8.63
CA GLU A 211 -2.80 1.52 7.83
C GLU A 211 -3.98 2.08 8.63
N ALA A 212 -4.18 1.66 9.88
CA ALA A 212 -5.22 2.20 10.74
C ALA A 212 -5.10 3.72 10.94
N ALA A 213 -3.89 4.22 11.21
CA ALA A 213 -3.68 5.64 11.43
C ALA A 213 -3.83 6.50 10.16
N THR A 214 -3.50 5.95 8.99
CA THR A 214 -3.59 6.66 7.71
C THR A 214 -4.88 6.40 6.93
N TYR A 215 -5.75 5.55 7.47
CA TYR A 215 -7.00 5.13 6.86
C TYR A 215 -7.92 6.30 6.45
N PRO A 216 -8.09 7.37 7.26
CA PRO A 216 -8.91 8.51 6.87
C PRO A 216 -8.45 9.17 5.55
N PHE A 217 -7.14 9.26 5.32
CA PHE A 217 -6.60 9.82 4.08
C PHE A 217 -6.85 8.89 2.90
N GLU A 218 -6.80 7.57 3.11
CA GLU A 218 -7.14 6.59 2.09
C GLU A 218 -8.61 6.71 1.68
N VAL A 219 -9.53 6.80 2.65
CA VAL A 219 -10.97 6.97 2.38
C VAL A 219 -11.23 8.25 1.59
N VAL A 220 -10.65 9.37 2.01
CA VAL A 220 -10.77 10.66 1.29
C VAL A 220 -10.22 10.55 -0.13
N ARG A 221 -9.04 9.94 -0.31
CA ARG A 221 -8.44 9.70 -1.64
C ARG A 221 -9.38 8.90 -2.54
N ARG A 222 -9.90 7.77 -2.05
CA ARG A 222 -10.78 6.89 -2.84
C ARG A 222 -12.10 7.58 -3.18
N GLN A 223 -12.67 8.33 -2.24
CA GLN A 223 -13.88 9.13 -2.48
C GLN A 223 -13.65 10.21 -3.53
N LEU A 224 -12.52 10.92 -3.49
CA LEU A 224 -12.14 11.89 -4.54
C LEU A 224 -12.01 11.24 -5.92
N GLN A 225 -11.35 10.08 -6.01
CA GLN A 225 -11.16 9.36 -7.28
C GLN A 225 -12.48 8.96 -7.94
N MET A 226 -13.55 8.81 -7.16
CA MET A 226 -14.87 8.45 -7.68
C MET A 226 -15.73 9.65 -8.07
N GLN A 227 -15.42 10.86 -7.59
CA GLN A 227 -16.28 12.03 -7.80
C GLN A 227 -16.63 12.24 -9.27
N VAL A 228 -17.92 12.39 -9.52
CA VAL A 228 -18.54 12.71 -10.81
C VAL A 228 -18.38 14.22 -11.06
N PRO A 229 -18.28 14.68 -12.33
CA PRO A 229 -17.94 16.07 -12.67
C PRO A 229 -18.78 17.15 -11.96
N THR A 230 -20.03 16.85 -11.59
CA THR A 230 -20.94 17.76 -10.88
C THR A 230 -20.59 18.02 -9.40
N THR A 231 -19.67 17.25 -8.81
CA THR A 231 -19.34 17.33 -7.37
C THR A 231 -17.83 17.45 -7.12
N ARG A 232 -17.11 18.25 -7.93
CA ARG A 232 -15.68 18.53 -7.73
C ARG A 232 -15.46 19.27 -6.41
N LEU A 233 -15.22 18.51 -5.34
CA LEU A 233 -14.88 19.04 -4.03
C LEU A 233 -13.39 18.86 -3.80
N GLY A 234 -12.75 19.84 -3.17
CA GLY A 234 -11.38 19.70 -2.69
C GLY A 234 -11.26 18.59 -1.63
N SER A 235 -10.03 18.16 -1.32
CA SER A 235 -9.78 17.07 -0.36
C SER A 235 -10.39 17.35 1.02
N LEU A 236 -10.26 18.58 1.52
CA LEU A 236 -10.83 19.01 2.80
C LEU A 236 -12.36 19.05 2.78
N ALA A 237 -12.95 19.58 1.70
CA ALA A 237 -14.40 19.61 1.53
C ALA A 237 -15.00 18.20 1.42
N THR A 238 -14.28 17.28 0.79
CA THR A 238 -14.67 15.86 0.70
C THR A 238 -14.60 15.18 2.06
N CYS A 239 -13.53 15.42 2.83
CA CYS A 239 -13.41 14.95 4.21
C CYS A 239 -14.58 15.45 5.08
N MET A 240 -14.84 16.76 5.07
CA MET A 240 -15.97 17.34 5.79
C MET A 240 -17.33 16.77 5.35
N LYS A 241 -17.52 16.49 4.05
CA LYS A 241 -18.73 15.86 3.54
C LYS A 241 -18.91 14.43 4.05
N ILE A 242 -17.83 13.66 4.16
CA ILE A 242 -17.87 12.30 4.70
C ILE A 242 -18.27 12.35 6.18
N VAL A 243 -17.60 13.20 6.96
CA VAL A 243 -17.87 13.37 8.39
C VAL A 243 -19.29 13.88 8.63
N LYS A 244 -19.79 14.83 7.82
CA LYS A 244 -21.17 15.31 7.93
C LYS A 244 -22.24 14.27 7.58
N ARG A 245 -21.92 13.25 6.78
CA ARG A 245 -22.88 12.21 6.35
C ARG A 245 -22.93 10.99 7.26
N GLY A 246 -21.77 10.54 7.76
CA GLY A 246 -21.66 9.30 8.54
C GLY A 246 -20.78 9.43 9.78
N GLY A 247 -20.42 10.64 10.18
CA GLY A 247 -19.56 10.89 11.34
C GLY A 247 -18.11 10.45 11.13
N VAL A 248 -17.38 10.35 12.25
CA VAL A 248 -16.00 9.86 12.29
C VAL A 248 -15.86 8.37 11.88
N PRO A 249 -16.81 7.46 12.20
CA PRO A 249 -16.72 6.06 11.77
C PRO A 249 -16.64 5.88 10.24
N ALA A 250 -17.33 6.74 9.48
CA ALA A 250 -17.29 6.70 8.02
C ALA A 250 -15.89 6.92 7.42
N LEU A 251 -14.97 7.58 8.13
CA LEU A 251 -13.57 7.71 7.74
C LEU A 251 -12.77 6.42 7.90
N TYR A 252 -13.30 5.43 8.63
CA TYR A 252 -12.72 4.11 8.87
C TYR A 252 -13.50 2.99 8.16
N ALA A 253 -14.43 3.35 7.26
CA ALA A 253 -15.20 2.40 6.49
C ALA A 253 -14.29 1.46 5.67
N GLY A 254 -14.30 0.17 6.01
CA GLY A 254 -13.49 -0.86 5.34
C GLY A 254 -12.16 -1.17 6.04
N LEU A 255 -11.90 -0.60 7.22
CA LEU A 255 -10.68 -0.91 7.98
C LEU A 255 -10.62 -2.40 8.31
N ILE A 256 -11.73 -3.02 8.71
CA ILE A 256 -11.81 -4.45 9.06
C ILE A 256 -11.34 -5.36 7.90
N PRO A 257 -11.91 -5.31 6.68
CA PRO A 257 -11.41 -6.11 5.57
C PRO A 257 -9.96 -5.77 5.22
N SER A 258 -9.52 -4.53 5.47
CA SER A 258 -8.14 -4.12 5.29
C SER A 258 -7.17 -4.75 6.28
N LEU A 259 -7.53 -4.86 7.56
CA LEU A 259 -6.69 -5.51 8.56
C LEU A 259 -6.67 -7.02 8.37
N LEU A 260 -7.82 -7.61 8.02
CA LEU A 260 -7.94 -9.04 7.74
C LEU A 260 -7.07 -9.51 6.58
N GLN A 261 -6.79 -8.66 5.59
CA GLN A 261 -5.92 -9.03 4.47
C GLN A 261 -4.41 -9.00 4.80
N VAL A 262 -3.98 -8.24 5.82
CA VAL A 262 -2.55 -8.04 6.11
C VAL A 262 -1.87 -9.36 6.47
N LEU A 263 -2.46 -10.14 7.38
CA LEU A 263 -1.88 -11.40 7.86
C LEU A 263 -1.81 -12.49 6.78
N PRO A 264 -2.89 -12.81 6.03
CA PRO A 264 -2.82 -13.75 4.92
C PRO A 264 -1.85 -13.29 3.82
N SER A 265 -1.82 -12.00 3.51
CA SER A 265 -0.89 -11.44 2.53
C SER A 265 0.56 -11.68 2.93
N ALA A 266 0.89 -11.44 4.20
CA ALA A 266 2.22 -11.65 4.75
C ALA A 266 2.58 -13.14 4.74
N ALA A 267 1.71 -14.01 5.26
CA ALA A 267 1.94 -15.46 5.32
C ALA A 267 2.17 -16.07 3.92
N ILE A 268 1.36 -15.71 2.93
CA ILE A 268 1.52 -16.21 1.56
C ILE A 268 2.79 -15.66 0.92
N SER A 269 3.15 -14.40 1.19
CA SER A 269 4.40 -13.84 0.68
C SER A 269 5.61 -14.58 1.24
N TYR A 270 5.57 -14.94 2.54
CA TYR A 270 6.60 -15.76 3.17
C TYR A 270 6.70 -17.14 2.55
N PHE A 271 5.56 -17.84 2.44
CA PHE A 271 5.50 -19.17 1.85
C PHE A 271 6.07 -19.19 0.43
N VAL A 272 5.68 -18.20 -0.39
CA VAL A 272 6.20 -18.09 -1.76
C VAL A 272 7.70 -17.78 -1.77
N TYR A 273 8.18 -16.95 -0.85
CA TYR A 273 9.60 -16.65 -0.74
C TYR A 273 10.43 -17.89 -0.38
N GLU A 274 10.02 -18.65 0.65
CA GLU A 274 10.68 -19.89 1.05
C GLU A 274 10.61 -20.96 -0.05
N PHE A 275 9.45 -21.11 -0.69
CA PHE A 275 9.30 -22.02 -1.83
C PHE A 275 10.23 -21.64 -2.99
N MET A 276 10.34 -20.35 -3.32
CA MET A 276 11.23 -19.88 -4.38
C MET A 276 12.70 -20.08 -4.03
N LYS A 277 13.10 -19.89 -2.77
CA LYS A 277 14.47 -20.21 -2.32
C LYS A 277 14.81 -21.68 -2.55
N ILE A 278 13.89 -22.58 -2.19
CA ILE A 278 14.05 -24.03 -2.39
C ILE A 278 14.19 -24.35 -3.88
N VAL A 279 13.32 -23.80 -4.73
CA VAL A 279 13.32 -24.03 -6.18
C VAL A 279 14.60 -23.48 -6.84
N LEU A 280 15.06 -22.31 -6.41
CA LEU A 280 16.25 -21.65 -6.97
C LEU A 280 17.56 -22.18 -6.39
N LYS A 281 17.52 -23.16 -5.46
CA LYS A 281 18.69 -23.71 -4.75
C LYS A 281 19.62 -22.63 -4.16
N VAL A 282 19.04 -21.51 -3.73
CA VAL A 282 19.80 -20.48 -3.02
C VAL A 282 19.88 -20.96 -1.57
N GLU A 283 20.94 -21.70 -1.25
CA GLU A 283 21.24 -22.16 0.10
C GLU A 283 21.26 -20.97 1.07
N SER A 284 20.51 -21.10 2.16
CA SER A 284 20.62 -20.23 3.32
C SER A 284 21.95 -20.52 3.99
N ARG A 285 23.01 -19.81 3.59
CA ARG A 285 24.18 -19.61 4.44
C ARG A 285 23.90 -18.48 5.41
#